data_AF-A0A6A5UB59-F1
#
_entry.id   AF-A0A6A5UB59-F1
#
_cell.length_a   1.000
_cell.length_b   1.000
_cell.length_c   1.000
_cell.angle_alpha   90.00
_cell.angle_beta   90.00
_cell.angle_gamma   90.00
#
_symmetry.space_group_name_H-M   'P 1'
#
loop_
_entity.id
_entity.type
_entity.pdbx_description
1 polymer ?
#
loop_
_entity_poly.entity_id
_entity_poly.type
_entity_poly.pdbx_seq_one_letter_code
_entity_poly.pdbx_strand_id
1 'polypeptide(L)'
;MHNLLHLVSIAGYATAALHHLYVGENEGNFIHVLELDDAARTPYEMGMVPAGASPSLALDHSKKYLFGSRAQDGMLTRYAVQSDYSLKTEGTAKIPASCNTTKFSSIHVTSSPLAPFSIFGSASTGTCSTLFSSSLIGFRLLRSKDIAGDVRSLAWSPNGRHLHALDSRSSSSPATSIFNFYISEDANLNDQNGTDILANVTGASEMVTHPTANIVYVVLKDTNELVTIPLEEHKGAGDATSTPKRFNILPSTIDATQFTTIALTISSSKTSLWTLSQSSVQAIISVFSLDPKTGEVITSVARAAWTGAGGLGHAHLAPAPFTGGDLIAVTNSPIGIVAFLGLDVSAKAMGKGEQDVVNVDGDGFLEEIWTLGTKDQKAGVDGGADVLAVKLKSYGRIDLGMDALGEGVWVD
;
A
#
# COMPACT_ATOMS: atom_id res chain seq x y z
N MET A 1 -22.12 -42.35 42.59
CA MET A 1 -22.87 -41.15 42.17
C MET A 1 -22.05 -40.48 41.08
N HIS A 2 -22.61 -40.40 39.87
CA HIS A 2 -21.92 -39.93 38.66
C HIS A 2 -21.86 -38.40 38.65
N ASN A 3 -20.66 -37.81 38.58
CA ASN A 3 -20.47 -36.39 38.28
C ASN A 3 -20.34 -36.23 36.76
N LEU A 4 -21.40 -35.73 36.14
CA LEU A 4 -21.43 -35.35 34.73
C LEU A 4 -20.88 -33.92 34.62
N LEU A 5 -19.68 -33.77 34.07
CA LEU A 5 -19.08 -32.46 33.79
C LEU A 5 -19.71 -31.94 32.47
N HIS A 6 -20.56 -30.91 32.55
CA HIS A 6 -21.07 -30.22 31.37
C HIS A 6 -19.96 -29.33 30.79
N LEU A 7 -19.39 -29.75 29.66
CA LEU A 7 -18.55 -28.90 28.82
C LEU A 7 -19.47 -27.95 28.05
N VAL A 8 -19.58 -26.69 28.50
CA VAL A 8 -20.24 -25.62 27.76
C VAL A 8 -19.26 -25.14 26.69
N SER A 9 -19.47 -25.61 25.46
CA SER A 9 -18.74 -25.10 24.29
C SER A 9 -19.35 -23.74 23.91
N ILE A 10 -18.71 -22.66 24.32
CA ILE A 10 -19.04 -21.31 23.84
C ILE A 10 -18.50 -21.23 22.41
N ALA A 11 -19.33 -21.63 21.44
CA ALA A 11 -19.10 -21.29 20.05
C ALA A 11 -19.23 -19.76 19.94
N GLY A 12 -18.09 -19.07 19.91
CA GLY A 12 -18.07 -17.66 19.56
C GLY A 12 -18.64 -17.53 18.14
N TYR A 13 -19.80 -16.90 18.02
CA TYR A 13 -20.31 -16.48 16.72
C TYR A 13 -19.32 -15.44 16.19
N ALA A 14 -18.48 -15.83 15.24
CA ALA A 14 -17.80 -14.88 14.38
C ALA A 14 -18.89 -14.14 13.61
N THR A 15 -19.20 -12.91 14.04
CA THR A 15 -20.13 -12.04 13.32
C THR A 15 -19.47 -11.65 12.00
N ALA A 16 -20.11 -11.97 10.88
CA ALA A 16 -19.72 -11.47 9.57
C ALA A 16 -19.62 -9.94 9.63
N ALA A 17 -18.51 -9.39 9.15
CA ALA A 17 -18.32 -7.95 9.05
C ALA A 17 -18.37 -7.55 7.56
N LEU A 18 -19.16 -6.51 7.30
CA LEU A 18 -19.21 -5.84 6.00
C LEU A 18 -18.19 -4.72 6.03
N HIS A 19 -17.33 -4.70 5.02
CA HIS A 19 -16.25 -3.72 4.88
C HIS A 19 -16.38 -2.96 3.57
N HIS A 20 -16.03 -1.68 3.54
CA HIS A 20 -16.29 -0.78 2.45
C HIS A 20 -14.99 -0.19 1.89
N LEU A 21 -14.89 -0.18 0.57
CA LEU A 21 -13.72 0.32 -0.16
C LEU A 21 -14.17 1.30 -1.24
N TYR A 22 -13.58 2.49 -1.26
CA TYR A 22 -13.67 3.38 -2.42
C TYR A 22 -12.53 3.11 -3.38
N VAL A 23 -12.81 3.09 -4.68
CA VAL A 23 -11.80 2.89 -5.72
C VAL A 23 -11.92 3.98 -6.77
N GLY A 24 -10.85 4.73 -6.99
CA GLY A 24 -10.80 5.78 -8.01
C GLY A 24 -10.38 5.25 -9.39
N GLU A 25 -10.41 6.12 -10.39
CA GLU A 25 -9.99 5.82 -11.76
C GLU A 25 -8.90 6.81 -12.23
N ASN A 26 -7.88 6.35 -12.95
CA ASN A 26 -6.78 7.17 -13.47
C ASN A 26 -7.22 8.16 -14.55
N GLU A 27 -8.13 7.73 -15.42
CA GLU A 27 -8.61 8.50 -16.59
C GLU A 27 -10.14 8.52 -16.71
N GLY A 28 -10.85 7.90 -15.77
CA GLY A 28 -12.30 7.72 -15.84
C GLY A 28 -13.10 8.88 -15.25
N ASN A 29 -14.36 8.60 -14.88
CA ASN A 29 -15.34 9.57 -14.42
C ASN A 29 -15.95 9.26 -13.05
N PHE A 30 -15.60 8.15 -12.44
CA PHE A 30 -16.26 7.61 -11.26
C PHE A 30 -15.28 7.30 -10.14
N ILE A 31 -15.84 7.30 -8.93
CA ILE A 31 -15.29 6.55 -7.79
C ILE A 31 -16.28 5.42 -7.54
N HIS A 32 -15.81 4.19 -7.57
CA HIS A 32 -16.60 3.00 -7.25
C HIS A 32 -16.69 2.84 -5.73
N VAL A 33 -17.86 2.41 -5.26
CA VAL A 33 -18.11 2.08 -3.87
C VAL A 33 -18.32 0.58 -3.79
N LEU A 34 -17.42 -0.12 -3.12
CA LEU A 34 -17.44 -1.57 -2.98
C LEU A 34 -17.74 -1.97 -1.54
N GLU A 35 -18.41 -3.10 -1.37
CA GLU A 35 -18.62 -3.79 -0.11
C GLU A 35 -17.95 -5.18 -0.19
N LEU A 36 -17.34 -5.62 0.90
CA LEU A 36 -16.82 -6.96 1.09
C LEU A 36 -17.51 -7.59 2.30
N ASP A 37 -18.23 -8.67 2.08
CA ASP A 37 -18.63 -9.59 3.14
C ASP A 37 -17.46 -10.55 3.42
N ASP A 38 -16.76 -10.35 4.55
CA ASP A 38 -15.57 -11.14 4.87
C ASP A 38 -15.86 -12.61 5.20
N ALA A 39 -17.06 -12.90 5.71
CA ALA A 39 -17.49 -14.24 6.05
C ALA A 39 -17.92 -15.00 4.79
N ALA A 40 -18.69 -14.34 3.92
CA ALA A 40 -19.09 -14.90 2.63
C ALA A 40 -17.97 -14.84 1.58
N ARG A 41 -16.90 -14.09 1.83
CA ARG A 41 -15.77 -13.87 0.90
C ARG A 41 -16.25 -13.40 -0.47
N THR A 42 -17.19 -12.47 -0.47
CA THR A 42 -17.82 -12.00 -1.69
C THR A 42 -17.79 -10.47 -1.73
N PRO A 43 -17.15 -9.89 -2.75
CA PRO A 43 -17.23 -8.46 -2.99
C PRO A 43 -18.45 -8.09 -3.84
N TYR A 44 -19.00 -6.91 -3.59
CA TYR A 44 -20.13 -6.33 -4.31
C TYR A 44 -19.85 -4.87 -4.67
N GLU A 45 -20.31 -4.41 -5.83
CA GLU A 45 -20.35 -2.98 -6.14
C GLU A 45 -21.67 -2.40 -5.62
N MET A 46 -21.59 -1.49 -4.66
CA MET A 46 -22.74 -0.79 -4.11
C MET A 46 -23.22 0.34 -5.03
N GLY A 47 -22.29 0.94 -5.78
CA GLY A 47 -22.59 1.97 -6.77
C GLY A 47 -21.38 2.77 -7.21
N MET A 48 -21.65 3.79 -8.04
CA MET A 48 -20.64 4.68 -8.61
C MET A 48 -20.98 6.14 -8.31
N VAL A 49 -19.96 6.93 -7.99
CA VAL A 49 -20.08 8.36 -7.70
C VAL A 49 -19.42 9.15 -8.82
N PRO A 50 -20.12 10.06 -9.52
CA PRO A 50 -19.51 10.95 -10.48
C PRO A 50 -18.45 11.85 -9.83
N ALA A 51 -17.19 11.64 -10.19
CA ALA A 51 -16.03 12.27 -9.54
C ALA A 51 -14.99 12.83 -10.53
N GLY A 52 -15.02 12.40 -11.79
CA GLY A 52 -13.89 12.57 -12.70
C GLY A 52 -12.71 11.68 -12.32
N ALA A 53 -11.65 11.69 -13.12
CA ALA A 53 -10.42 10.96 -12.84
C ALA A 53 -9.90 11.28 -11.43
N SER A 54 -9.78 10.24 -10.62
CA SER A 54 -9.35 10.25 -9.21
C SER A 54 -8.27 9.17 -8.97
N PRO A 55 -7.11 9.22 -9.67
CA PRO A 55 -6.03 8.22 -9.54
C PRO A 55 -5.53 7.99 -8.12
N SER A 56 -5.48 9.05 -7.30
CA SER A 56 -5.07 8.95 -5.90
C SER A 56 -6.19 9.42 -4.97
N LEU A 57 -6.45 8.60 -3.95
CA LEU A 57 -7.50 8.77 -2.96
C LEU A 57 -6.90 8.79 -1.55
N ALA A 58 -7.37 9.71 -0.72
CA ALA A 58 -7.05 9.70 0.71
C ALA A 58 -8.31 9.96 1.53
N LEU A 59 -8.55 9.09 2.51
CA LEU A 59 -9.57 9.31 3.52
C LEU A 59 -8.94 10.06 4.69
N ASP A 60 -9.60 11.10 5.18
CA ASP A 60 -9.14 11.78 6.39
C ASP A 60 -9.18 10.83 7.60
N HIS A 61 -8.36 11.08 8.62
CA HIS A 61 -8.31 10.19 9.79
C HIS A 61 -9.66 10.04 10.53
N SER A 62 -10.57 11.02 10.42
CA SER A 62 -11.91 10.91 11.00
C SER A 62 -12.89 10.09 10.17
N LYS A 63 -12.49 9.68 8.95
CA LYS A 63 -13.27 8.89 7.99
C LYS A 63 -14.54 9.58 7.47
N LYS A 64 -14.63 10.90 7.65
CA LYS A 64 -15.80 11.70 7.25
C LYS A 64 -15.64 12.31 5.88
N TYR A 65 -14.40 12.44 5.42
CA TYR A 65 -14.06 13.13 4.19
C TYR A 65 -13.11 12.29 3.33
N LEU A 66 -13.54 11.97 2.13
CA LEU A 66 -12.70 11.42 1.09
C LEU A 66 -12.13 12.55 0.22
N PHE A 67 -10.88 12.43 -0.16
CA PHE A 67 -10.19 13.34 -1.06
C PHE A 67 -9.77 12.59 -2.31
N GLY A 68 -10.21 13.07 -3.47
CA GLY A 68 -9.78 12.59 -4.78
C GLY A 68 -8.94 13.63 -5.49
N SER A 69 -7.88 13.19 -6.17
CA SER A 69 -6.96 14.08 -6.89
C SER A 69 -7.02 13.86 -8.40
N ARG A 70 -6.87 14.94 -9.18
CA ARG A 70 -6.88 14.92 -10.63
C ARG A 70 -5.66 15.61 -11.21
N ALA A 71 -4.72 14.84 -11.74
CA ALA A 71 -3.43 15.33 -12.21
C ALA A 71 -3.56 16.25 -13.43
N GLN A 72 -4.51 15.99 -14.33
CA GLN A 72 -4.63 16.69 -15.62
C GLN A 72 -4.92 18.20 -15.48
N ASP A 73 -5.48 18.64 -14.34
CA ASP A 73 -5.77 20.04 -14.06
C ASP A 73 -5.44 20.49 -12.62
N GLY A 74 -4.72 19.65 -11.87
CA GLY A 74 -4.26 19.98 -10.52
C GLY A 74 -5.38 20.10 -9.50
N MET A 75 -6.51 19.43 -9.70
CA MET A 75 -7.68 19.54 -8.84
C MET A 75 -7.64 18.54 -7.68
N LEU A 76 -8.00 19.01 -6.49
CA LEU A 76 -8.30 18.20 -5.32
C LEU A 76 -9.78 18.39 -4.97
N THR A 77 -10.54 17.31 -4.94
CA THR A 77 -11.97 17.32 -4.60
C THR A 77 -12.19 16.68 -3.25
N ARG A 78 -13.03 17.30 -2.42
CA ARG A 78 -13.48 16.74 -1.14
C ARG A 78 -14.91 16.24 -1.24
N TYR A 79 -15.13 15.03 -0.77
CA TYR A 79 -16.42 14.39 -0.65
C TYR A 79 -16.72 14.11 0.82
N ALA A 80 -17.91 14.46 1.29
CA ALA A 80 -18.41 13.99 2.57
C ALA A 80 -18.94 12.55 2.43
N VAL A 81 -18.40 11.66 3.25
CA VAL A 81 -18.86 10.28 3.38
C VAL A 81 -20.19 10.29 4.14
N GLN A 82 -21.25 9.82 3.49
CA GLN A 82 -22.58 9.71 4.09
C GLN A 82 -22.72 8.41 4.89
N SER A 83 -23.78 8.30 5.69
CA SER A 83 -24.05 7.10 6.52
C SER A 83 -24.35 5.83 5.73
N ASP A 84 -24.71 5.96 4.45
CA ASP A 84 -24.93 4.87 3.49
C ASP A 84 -23.70 4.64 2.59
N TYR A 85 -22.54 5.20 2.95
CA TYR A 85 -21.30 5.20 2.17
C TYR A 85 -21.38 5.87 0.81
N SER A 86 -22.47 6.57 0.48
CA SER A 86 -22.50 7.46 -0.66
C SER A 86 -21.58 8.67 -0.43
N LEU A 87 -21.11 9.27 -1.52
CA LEU A 87 -20.22 10.43 -1.47
C LEU A 87 -20.95 11.67 -1.94
N LYS A 88 -20.87 12.74 -1.14
CA LYS A 88 -21.40 14.06 -1.51
C LYS A 88 -20.26 15.05 -1.71
N THR A 89 -20.11 15.57 -2.92
CA THR A 89 -19.12 16.62 -3.21
C THR A 89 -19.37 17.86 -2.36
N GLU A 90 -18.38 18.27 -1.57
CA GLU A 90 -18.45 19.49 -0.75
C GLU A 90 -17.69 20.66 -1.37
N GLY A 91 -16.61 20.39 -2.12
CA GLY A 91 -15.81 21.43 -2.72
C GLY A 91 -14.60 20.92 -3.48
N THR A 92 -14.01 21.83 -4.25
CA THR A 92 -12.79 21.59 -5.03
C THR A 92 -11.79 22.72 -4.81
N ALA A 93 -10.51 22.39 -4.95
CA ALA A 93 -9.41 23.31 -4.80
C ALA A 93 -8.37 22.97 -5.85
N LYS A 94 -7.72 24.01 -6.37
CA LYS A 94 -6.66 23.85 -7.36
C LYS A 94 -5.33 24.00 -6.66
N ILE A 95 -4.45 23.02 -6.85
CA ILE A 95 -3.06 23.13 -6.47
C ILE A 95 -2.50 24.37 -7.18
N PRO A 96 -1.92 25.34 -6.43
CA PRO A 96 -1.34 26.52 -7.04
C PRO A 96 -0.30 26.16 -8.10
N ALA A 97 -0.19 26.96 -9.16
CA ALA A 97 0.77 26.71 -10.23
C ALA A 97 2.19 26.52 -9.66
N SER A 98 2.86 25.46 -10.10
CA SER A 98 4.20 25.06 -9.69
C SER A 98 4.90 24.37 -10.84
N CYS A 99 6.23 24.38 -10.89
CA CYS A 99 6.99 23.81 -11.99
C CYS A 99 6.57 24.40 -13.35
N ASN A 100 6.20 25.68 -13.36
CA ASN A 100 5.66 26.42 -14.51
C ASN A 100 4.41 25.80 -15.17
N THR A 101 3.63 25.02 -14.42
CA THR A 101 2.42 24.36 -14.92
C THR A 101 1.32 24.28 -13.86
N THR A 102 0.11 23.97 -14.31
CA THR A 102 -1.02 23.54 -13.46
C THR A 102 -1.48 22.12 -13.81
N LYS A 103 -0.79 21.47 -14.77
CA LYS A 103 -1.03 20.11 -15.21
C LYS A 103 0.14 19.25 -14.77
N PHE A 104 -0.15 18.17 -14.08
CA PHE A 104 0.83 17.27 -13.48
C PHE A 104 0.76 15.91 -14.17
N SER A 105 1.85 15.15 -14.13
CA SER A 105 1.86 13.74 -14.55
C SER A 105 1.29 12.83 -13.48
N SER A 106 1.47 13.20 -12.21
CA SER A 106 0.91 12.48 -11.07
C SER A 106 0.60 13.42 -9.92
N ILE A 107 -0.42 13.05 -9.14
CA ILE A 107 -0.68 13.61 -7.82
C ILE A 107 -0.89 12.43 -6.89
N HIS A 108 -0.17 12.42 -5.76
CA HIS A 108 -0.37 11.45 -4.70
C HIS A 108 -0.82 12.19 -3.45
N VAL A 109 -1.82 11.64 -2.75
CA VAL A 109 -2.34 12.20 -1.50
C VAL A 109 -2.28 11.20 -0.36
N THR A 110 -2.07 11.70 0.85
CA THR A 110 -2.03 10.91 2.08
C THR A 110 -2.63 11.71 3.23
N SER A 111 -3.25 11.04 4.20
CA SER A 111 -3.81 11.70 5.38
C SER A 111 -2.78 11.81 6.50
N SER A 112 -2.73 12.97 7.15
CA SER A 112 -1.94 13.11 8.37
C SER A 112 -2.61 12.35 9.52
N PRO A 113 -1.84 11.57 10.30
CA PRO A 113 -2.36 10.91 11.51
C PRO A 113 -2.55 11.91 12.67
N LEU A 114 -2.14 13.17 12.52
CA LEU A 114 -2.24 14.19 13.57
C LEU A 114 -3.39 15.15 13.30
N ALA A 115 -4.10 15.55 14.36
CA ALA A 115 -5.10 16.60 14.28
C ALA A 115 -4.47 17.90 13.70
N PRO A 116 -5.14 18.62 12.78
CA PRO A 116 -6.55 18.48 12.39
C PRO A 116 -6.78 17.51 11.21
N PHE A 117 -5.94 16.49 11.03
CA PHE A 117 -6.05 15.43 10.02
C PHE A 117 -6.05 15.95 8.58
N SER A 118 -5.25 17.00 8.36
CA SER A 118 -5.04 17.58 7.04
C SER A 118 -4.55 16.52 6.05
N ILE A 119 -4.90 16.73 4.77
CA ILE A 119 -4.39 15.91 3.67
C ILE A 119 -3.11 16.53 3.15
N PHE A 120 -2.09 15.73 2.92
CA PHE A 120 -0.83 16.12 2.31
C PHE A 120 -0.71 15.44 0.96
N GLY A 121 0.00 16.04 0.03
CA GLY A 121 0.23 15.43 -1.26
C GLY A 121 1.45 15.95 -1.98
N SER A 122 1.86 15.20 -3.00
CA SER A 122 2.88 15.61 -3.97
C SER A 122 2.22 15.75 -5.33
N ALA A 123 2.61 16.78 -6.08
CA ALA A 123 2.23 16.95 -7.48
C ALA A 123 3.51 17.02 -8.32
N SER A 124 3.66 16.11 -9.27
CA SER A 124 4.90 15.92 -10.05
C SER A 124 4.64 16.11 -11.54
N THR A 125 5.64 16.65 -12.24
CA THR A 125 5.72 16.67 -13.71
C THR A 125 6.68 15.60 -14.25
N GLY A 126 7.21 14.74 -13.38
CA GLY A 126 8.21 13.72 -13.70
C GLY A 126 9.66 14.21 -13.60
N THR A 127 9.87 15.51 -13.44
CA THR A 127 11.22 16.13 -13.28
C THR A 127 11.24 17.32 -12.32
N CYS A 128 10.07 17.87 -12.00
CA CYS A 128 9.87 18.86 -10.97
C CYS A 128 8.61 18.50 -10.19
N SER A 129 8.64 18.71 -8.88
CA SER A 129 7.55 18.39 -7.97
C SER A 129 7.26 19.53 -7.02
N THR A 130 6.09 19.51 -6.42
CA THR A 130 5.77 20.33 -5.24
C THR A 130 5.03 19.49 -4.22
N LEU A 131 5.26 19.75 -2.94
CA LEU A 131 4.37 19.29 -1.89
C LEU A 131 3.26 20.31 -1.67
N PHE A 132 2.09 19.81 -1.25
CA PHE A 132 0.97 20.63 -0.84
C PHE A 132 0.25 19.99 0.36
N SER A 133 -0.56 20.78 1.04
CA SER A 133 -1.45 20.29 2.09
C SER A 133 -2.79 20.99 2.02
N SER A 134 -3.88 20.25 2.24
CA SER A 134 -5.24 20.76 2.35
C SER A 134 -5.75 20.59 3.77
N SER A 135 -6.21 21.70 4.35
CA SER A 135 -6.88 21.69 5.66
C SER A 135 -8.32 21.19 5.53
N LEU A 136 -8.77 20.42 6.53
CA LEU A 136 -10.20 20.04 6.63
C LEU A 136 -11.08 21.28 6.86
N ILE A 137 -10.56 22.28 7.57
CA ILE A 137 -11.27 23.52 7.90
C ILE A 137 -11.00 24.58 6.82
N GLY A 138 -12.04 24.93 6.06
CA GLY A 138 -11.96 25.99 5.05
C GLY A 138 -11.26 25.61 3.75
N PHE A 139 -10.78 24.37 3.61
CA PHE A 139 -10.21 23.83 2.37
C PHE A 139 -9.06 24.67 1.81
N ARG A 140 -8.23 25.21 2.72
CA ARG A 140 -7.08 26.02 2.36
C ARG A 140 -5.93 25.11 1.93
N LEU A 141 -5.39 25.38 0.75
CA LEU A 141 -4.18 24.76 0.23
C LEU A 141 -2.93 25.56 0.62
N LEU A 142 -1.92 24.84 1.12
CA LEU A 142 -0.55 25.31 1.28
C LEU A 142 0.34 24.58 0.28
N ARG A 143 1.50 25.16 -0.01
CA ARG A 143 2.46 24.62 -0.97
C ARG A 143 3.89 24.84 -0.49
N SER A 144 4.75 23.85 -0.70
CA SER A 144 6.20 24.00 -0.56
C SER A 144 6.78 24.87 -1.68
N LYS A 145 8.10 25.09 -1.65
CA LYS A 145 8.86 25.48 -2.84
C LYS A 145 8.88 24.35 -3.87
N ASP A 146 9.19 24.71 -5.11
CA ASP A 146 9.42 23.75 -6.19
C ASP A 146 10.65 22.89 -5.85
N ILE A 147 10.49 21.58 -6.03
CA ILE A 147 11.50 20.56 -5.79
C ILE A 147 11.95 20.05 -7.16
N ALA A 148 13.25 20.12 -7.42
CA ALA A 148 13.82 19.64 -8.67
C ALA A 148 14.03 18.12 -8.63
N GLY A 149 12.95 17.37 -8.86
CA GLY A 149 12.91 15.90 -8.83
C GLY A 149 11.50 15.37 -9.09
N ASP A 150 11.33 14.07 -9.00
CA ASP A 150 10.07 13.35 -9.23
C ASP A 150 9.62 12.65 -7.95
N VAL A 151 8.86 13.38 -7.14
CA VAL A 151 8.32 12.91 -5.87
C VAL A 151 7.09 12.04 -6.13
N ARG A 152 7.26 10.72 -6.01
CA ARG A 152 6.22 9.73 -6.35
C ARG A 152 5.50 9.12 -5.19
N SER A 153 6.11 9.10 -4.00
CA SER A 153 5.51 8.45 -2.84
C SER A 153 5.74 9.27 -1.58
N LEU A 154 4.77 9.20 -0.67
CA LEU A 154 4.77 9.90 0.60
C LEU A 154 4.55 8.91 1.73
N ALA A 155 5.36 9.00 2.78
CA ALA A 155 5.21 8.15 3.96
C ALA A 155 5.36 8.95 5.25
N TRP A 156 4.46 8.71 6.20
CA TRP A 156 4.53 9.32 7.51
C TRP A 156 5.42 8.50 8.44
N SER A 157 6.28 9.20 9.18
CA SER A 157 6.92 8.64 10.38
C SER A 157 5.88 8.11 11.38
N PRO A 158 6.25 7.13 12.25
CA PRO A 158 5.35 6.55 13.24
C PRO A 158 4.63 7.56 14.15
N ASN A 159 5.32 8.66 14.47
CA ASN A 159 4.79 9.72 15.34
C ASN A 159 3.96 10.77 14.59
N GLY A 160 3.87 10.68 13.25
CA GLY A 160 3.14 11.61 12.40
C GLY A 160 3.77 12.99 12.25
N ARG A 161 4.96 13.23 12.81
CA ARG A 161 5.61 14.56 12.81
C ARG A 161 6.59 14.74 11.66
N HIS A 162 6.99 13.67 11.00
CA HIS A 162 7.79 13.73 9.78
C HIS A 162 7.04 13.14 8.60
N LEU A 163 7.05 13.88 7.49
CA LEU A 163 6.59 13.43 6.19
C LEU A 163 7.83 13.18 5.31
N HIS A 164 8.02 11.93 4.93
CA HIS A 164 9.04 11.49 4.00
C HIS A 164 8.50 11.58 2.59
N ALA A 165 9.25 12.19 1.67
CA ALA A 165 8.89 12.32 0.26
C ALA A 165 9.94 11.65 -0.62
N LEU A 166 9.55 10.58 -1.31
CA LEU A 166 10.44 9.76 -2.14
C LEU A 166 10.63 10.43 -3.50
N ASP A 167 11.81 10.98 -3.72
CA ASP A 167 12.26 11.43 -5.02
C ASP A 167 12.87 10.25 -5.79
N SER A 168 12.11 9.75 -6.76
CA SER A 168 12.53 8.62 -7.61
C SER A 168 13.71 8.95 -8.51
N ARG A 169 13.95 10.26 -8.78
CA ARG A 169 15.08 10.75 -9.55
C ARG A 169 15.36 12.22 -9.24
N SER A 170 16.52 12.51 -8.66
CA SER A 170 16.97 13.91 -8.59
C SER A 170 17.10 14.49 -10.01
N SER A 171 16.67 15.74 -10.20
CA SER A 171 16.84 16.44 -11.49
C SER A 171 18.28 16.49 -12.00
N SER A 172 19.27 16.35 -11.10
CA SER A 172 20.71 16.43 -11.39
C SER A 172 21.45 15.09 -11.31
N SER A 173 20.80 14.01 -10.87
CA SER A 173 21.43 12.70 -10.67
C SER A 173 20.38 11.58 -10.75
N PRO A 174 20.69 10.40 -11.32
CA PRO A 174 19.79 9.25 -11.28
C PRO A 174 19.58 8.68 -9.86
N ALA A 175 20.29 9.20 -8.85
CA ALA A 175 20.14 8.78 -7.47
C ALA A 175 18.72 9.06 -6.95
N THR A 176 18.15 8.07 -6.26
CA THR A 176 16.95 8.23 -5.45
C THR A 176 17.30 8.99 -4.17
N SER A 177 16.41 9.87 -3.73
CA SER A 177 16.54 10.53 -2.44
C SER A 177 15.23 10.58 -1.66
N ILE A 178 15.31 10.78 -0.35
CA ILE A 178 14.15 11.00 0.51
C ILE A 178 14.27 12.40 1.09
N PHE A 179 13.30 13.27 0.77
CA PHE A 179 13.18 14.57 1.42
C PHE A 179 12.41 14.42 2.73
N ASN A 180 12.99 14.93 3.82
CA ASN A 180 12.43 14.81 5.16
C ASN A 180 11.83 16.13 5.60
N PHE A 181 10.51 16.21 5.71
CA PHE A 181 9.81 17.40 6.18
C PHE A 181 9.36 17.22 7.62
N TYR A 182 9.61 18.21 8.47
CA TYR A 182 9.00 18.26 9.79
C TYR A 182 7.66 18.99 9.71
N ILE A 183 6.60 18.33 10.15
CA ILE A 183 5.23 18.84 10.12
C ILE A 183 4.86 19.32 11.53
N SER A 184 5.02 20.63 11.72
CA SER A 184 4.54 21.35 12.90
C SER A 184 3.01 21.49 12.89
N GLU A 185 2.45 21.97 14.00
CA GLU A 185 1.00 22.25 14.09
C GLU A 185 0.57 23.35 13.10
N ASP A 186 1.44 24.34 12.89
CA ASP A 186 1.30 25.38 11.86
C ASP A 186 2.12 25.03 10.61
N ALA A 187 1.86 23.85 10.03
CA ALA A 187 2.60 23.32 8.90
C ALA A 187 2.65 24.35 7.75
N ASN A 188 3.86 24.71 7.32
CA ASN A 188 4.07 25.64 6.20
C ASN A 188 4.71 24.98 4.97
N LEU A 189 5.11 23.70 5.08
CA LEU A 189 5.77 22.90 4.04
C LEU A 189 7.11 23.45 3.52
N ASN A 190 7.72 24.39 4.22
CA ASN A 190 9.05 24.93 3.94
C ASN A 190 10.12 24.40 4.91
N ASP A 191 9.69 23.75 6.01
CA ASP A 191 10.57 23.19 7.04
C ASP A 191 11.12 21.81 6.60
N GLN A 192 11.86 21.80 5.49
CA GLN A 192 12.65 20.64 5.09
C GLN A 192 13.85 20.48 6.03
N ASN A 193 13.88 19.37 6.75
CA ASN A 193 14.83 19.08 7.80
C ASN A 193 16.11 18.39 7.26
N GLY A 194 16.01 17.72 6.11
CA GLY A 194 17.15 17.05 5.46
C GLY A 194 16.78 16.35 4.15
N THR A 195 17.81 15.80 3.51
CA THR A 195 17.68 14.95 2.32
C THR A 195 18.59 13.74 2.49
N ASP A 196 18.03 12.55 2.45
CA ASP A 196 18.79 11.30 2.47
C ASP A 196 19.02 10.83 1.05
N ILE A 197 20.27 10.87 0.58
CA ILE A 197 20.64 10.34 -0.74
C ILE A 197 20.89 8.84 -0.60
N LEU A 198 20.14 8.03 -1.33
CA LEU A 198 20.18 6.58 -1.20
C LEU A 198 21.22 5.99 -2.16
N ALA A 199 22.34 5.54 -1.60
CA ALA A 199 23.42 4.95 -2.39
C ALA A 199 22.97 3.65 -3.08
N ASN A 200 23.28 3.53 -4.38
CA ASN A 200 22.94 2.39 -5.23
C ASN A 200 21.43 2.09 -5.31
N VAL A 201 20.56 3.08 -5.02
CA VAL A 201 19.12 2.96 -5.19
C VAL A 201 18.71 3.81 -6.39
N THR A 202 18.15 3.15 -7.39
CA THR A 202 17.64 3.77 -8.63
C THR A 202 16.31 3.15 -8.99
N GLY A 203 15.41 3.93 -9.59
CA GLY A 203 14.12 3.40 -10.03
C GLY A 203 13.18 3.07 -8.86
N ALA A 204 13.32 3.74 -7.71
CA ALA A 204 12.35 3.61 -6.63
C ALA A 204 10.96 4.06 -7.09
N SER A 205 9.93 3.26 -6.82
CA SER A 205 8.55 3.55 -7.20
C SER A 205 7.71 3.98 -5.99
N GLU A 206 7.74 3.18 -4.93
CA GLU A 206 6.90 3.37 -3.74
C GLU A 206 7.71 3.22 -2.45
N MET A 207 7.26 3.89 -1.39
CA MET A 207 7.76 3.66 -0.04
C MET A 207 6.66 3.62 1.02
N VAL A 208 6.91 2.88 2.09
CA VAL A 208 6.06 2.91 3.29
C VAL A 208 6.96 2.88 4.53
N THR A 209 6.56 3.58 5.58
CA THR A 209 7.27 3.57 6.87
C THR A 209 6.68 2.50 7.78
N HIS A 210 7.52 1.82 8.54
CA HIS A 210 7.02 0.88 9.55
C HIS A 210 6.24 1.63 10.63
N PRO A 211 5.00 1.25 11.00
CA PRO A 211 4.15 2.03 11.91
C PRO A 211 4.67 2.19 13.34
N THR A 212 5.71 1.45 13.75
CA THR A 212 6.29 1.52 15.11
C THR A 212 7.82 1.55 15.14
N ALA A 213 8.48 1.46 13.99
CA ALA A 213 9.93 1.40 13.91
C ALA A 213 10.45 2.50 12.99
N ASN A 214 11.67 2.94 13.24
CA ASN A 214 12.35 3.93 12.43
C ASN A 214 12.98 3.26 11.19
N ILE A 215 12.14 2.66 10.35
CA ILE A 215 12.52 2.00 9.09
C ILE A 215 11.55 2.42 7.99
N VAL A 216 12.10 2.70 6.81
CA VAL A 216 11.36 2.82 5.55
C VAL A 216 11.64 1.60 4.69
N TYR A 217 10.59 1.10 4.06
CA TYR A 217 10.64 0.11 3.00
C TYR A 217 10.47 0.82 1.67
N VAL A 218 11.34 0.51 0.71
CA VAL A 218 11.29 1.07 -0.65
C VAL A 218 11.29 -0.09 -1.64
N VAL A 219 10.42 -0.04 -2.65
CA VAL A 219 10.46 -0.99 -3.76
C VAL A 219 11.12 -0.36 -4.98
N LEU A 220 11.95 -1.14 -5.65
CA LEU A 220 12.64 -0.73 -6.88
C LEU A 220 11.93 -1.37 -8.06
N LYS A 221 11.38 -0.52 -8.93
CA LYS A 221 10.50 -0.96 -10.01
C LYS A 221 11.23 -1.84 -11.03
N ASP A 222 12.46 -1.47 -11.38
CA ASP A 222 13.20 -2.09 -12.49
C ASP A 222 13.99 -3.34 -12.04
N THR A 223 14.44 -3.39 -10.77
CA THR A 223 15.20 -4.54 -10.24
C THR A 223 14.34 -5.53 -9.45
N ASN A 224 13.07 -5.20 -9.18
CA ASN A 224 12.17 -6.00 -8.35
C ASN A 224 12.78 -6.36 -6.99
N GLU A 225 13.41 -5.36 -6.37
CA GLU A 225 14.01 -5.47 -5.05
C GLU A 225 13.20 -4.67 -4.03
N LEU A 226 13.06 -5.24 -2.84
CA LEU A 226 12.66 -4.53 -1.64
C LEU A 226 13.92 -4.09 -0.89
N VAL A 227 14.00 -2.80 -0.58
CA VAL A 227 15.10 -2.18 0.15
C VAL A 227 14.59 -1.69 1.50
N THR A 228 15.28 -2.05 2.58
CA THR A 228 15.04 -1.52 3.92
C THR A 228 16.06 -0.45 4.24
N ILE A 229 15.58 0.67 4.75
CA ILE A 229 16.37 1.86 5.05
C ILE A 229 16.05 2.26 6.49
N PRO A 230 16.99 2.12 7.42
CA PRO A 230 16.83 2.70 8.74
C PRO A 230 16.72 4.21 8.63
N LEU A 231 15.66 4.77 9.22
CA LEU A 231 15.52 6.19 9.43
C LEU A 231 16.39 6.55 10.64
N GLU A 232 17.54 7.17 10.41
CA GLU A 232 18.31 7.71 11.53
C GLU A 232 17.66 9.02 12.00
N GLU A 233 17.39 9.14 13.30
CA GLU A 233 17.11 10.44 13.91
C GLU A 233 18.42 11.25 13.86
N HIS A 234 18.56 12.09 12.83
CA HIS A 234 19.53 13.18 12.74
C HIS A 234 20.93 12.85 13.26
N LYS A 235 21.62 11.89 12.64
CA LYS A 235 23.09 11.94 12.67
C LYS A 235 23.54 12.96 11.64
N GLY A 236 24.44 13.86 12.07
CA GLY A 236 24.99 14.90 11.19
C GLY A 236 25.60 14.31 9.92
N ALA A 237 25.83 15.16 8.91
CA ALA A 237 26.23 14.82 7.54
C ALA A 237 27.58 14.10 7.34
N GLY A 238 28.08 13.35 8.33
CA GLY A 238 29.36 12.65 8.31
C GLY A 238 29.37 11.22 8.85
N ASP A 239 28.25 10.70 9.40
CA ASP A 239 28.17 9.28 9.75
C ASP A 239 27.65 8.46 8.56
N ALA A 240 28.33 7.36 8.27
CA ALA A 240 27.94 6.47 7.19
C ALA A 240 26.54 5.92 7.48
N THR A 241 25.56 6.30 6.64
CA THR A 241 24.22 5.75 6.68
C THR A 241 24.31 4.23 6.70
N SER A 242 23.60 3.59 7.62
CA SER A 242 23.55 2.13 7.71
C SER A 242 23.22 1.55 6.34
N THR A 243 24.05 0.62 5.86
CA THR A 243 23.90 0.04 4.52
C THR A 243 22.48 -0.52 4.35
N PRO A 244 21.73 -0.11 3.32
CA PRO A 244 20.40 -0.64 3.06
C PRO A 244 20.43 -2.16 2.89
N LYS A 245 19.53 -2.89 3.55
CA LYS A 245 19.36 -4.35 3.29
C LYS A 245 18.41 -4.55 2.11
N ARG A 246 18.67 -5.57 1.31
CA ARG A 246 17.94 -5.85 0.06
C ARG A 246 17.35 -7.25 0.06
N PHE A 247 16.16 -7.37 -0.51
CA PHE A 247 15.41 -8.62 -0.59
C PHE A 247 14.83 -8.77 -1.99
N ASN A 248 14.97 -9.96 -2.57
CA ASN A 248 14.36 -10.27 -3.87
C ASN A 248 12.85 -10.42 -3.70
N ILE A 249 12.09 -9.61 -4.44
CA ILE A 249 10.62 -9.71 -4.44
C ILE A 249 10.20 -10.98 -5.16
N LEU A 250 10.74 -11.19 -6.36
CA LEU A 250 10.42 -12.33 -7.19
C LEU A 250 11.27 -13.57 -6.84
N PRO A 251 10.74 -14.79 -7.02
CA PRO A 251 11.53 -16.02 -6.97
C PRO A 251 12.66 -15.99 -8.01
N SER A 252 13.80 -16.61 -7.71
CA SER A 252 14.93 -16.71 -8.65
C SER A 252 14.64 -17.52 -9.92
N THR A 253 13.52 -18.27 -9.94
CA THR A 253 13.05 -19.03 -11.10
C THR A 253 12.28 -18.18 -12.11
N ILE A 254 11.89 -16.95 -11.73
CA ILE A 254 11.20 -16.00 -12.59
C ILE A 254 12.20 -14.98 -13.12
N ASP A 255 12.13 -14.70 -14.42
CA ASP A 255 12.92 -13.66 -15.05
C ASP A 255 12.41 -12.28 -14.61
N ALA A 256 13.10 -11.69 -13.64
CA ALA A 256 12.75 -10.38 -13.09
C ALA A 256 12.75 -9.25 -14.14
N THR A 257 13.44 -9.41 -15.27
CA THR A 257 13.48 -8.37 -16.32
C THR A 257 12.16 -8.19 -17.04
N GLN A 258 11.24 -9.15 -16.91
CA GLN A 258 9.90 -9.10 -17.49
C GLN A 258 8.86 -8.43 -16.58
N PHE A 259 9.24 -8.14 -15.33
CA PHE A 259 8.34 -7.63 -14.30
C PHE A 259 8.76 -6.24 -13.84
N THR A 260 7.77 -5.45 -13.44
CA THR A 260 7.96 -4.17 -12.77
C THR A 260 7.23 -4.18 -11.44
N THR A 261 7.91 -3.83 -10.36
CA THR A 261 7.27 -3.68 -9.04
C THR A 261 6.68 -2.28 -8.87
N ILE A 262 5.37 -2.22 -8.70
CA ILE A 262 4.60 -0.96 -8.79
C ILE A 262 3.89 -0.58 -7.49
N ALA A 263 3.68 -1.52 -6.57
CA ALA A 263 3.01 -1.22 -5.31
C ALA A 263 3.68 -1.91 -4.12
N LEU A 264 3.59 -1.25 -2.97
CA LEU A 264 4.12 -1.66 -1.69
C LEU A 264 3.15 -1.20 -0.60
N THR A 265 2.85 -2.06 0.36
CA THR A 265 2.12 -1.66 1.56
C THR A 265 2.43 -2.55 2.75
N ILE A 266 2.06 -2.09 3.95
CA ILE A 266 2.19 -2.84 5.20
C ILE A 266 0.79 -3.14 5.74
N SER A 267 0.57 -4.35 6.24
CA SER A 267 -0.72 -4.71 6.82
C SER A 267 -1.00 -3.94 8.11
N SER A 268 -2.27 -3.82 8.48
CA SER A 268 -2.70 -3.15 9.72
C SER A 268 -2.16 -3.82 10.99
N SER A 269 -1.90 -5.14 10.93
CA SER A 269 -1.25 -5.90 12.01
C SER A 269 0.23 -5.54 12.20
N LYS A 270 0.83 -4.85 11.20
CA LYS A 270 2.24 -4.44 11.17
C LYS A 270 3.21 -5.61 11.04
N THR A 271 2.73 -6.82 10.81
CA THR A 271 3.56 -8.03 10.77
C THR A 271 3.84 -8.53 9.36
N SER A 272 3.21 -7.96 8.34
CA SER A 272 3.43 -8.35 6.96
C SER A 272 3.56 -7.17 6.01
N LEU A 273 4.52 -7.28 5.09
CA LEU A 273 4.77 -6.33 4.02
C LEU A 273 4.41 -6.98 2.69
N TRP A 274 3.68 -6.27 1.85
CA TRP A 274 3.11 -6.78 0.62
C TRP A 274 3.60 -5.97 -0.56
N THR A 275 3.95 -6.66 -1.63
CA THR A 275 4.42 -6.04 -2.87
C THR A 275 3.69 -6.64 -4.06
N LEU A 276 3.48 -5.81 -5.09
CA LEU A 276 2.89 -6.24 -6.35
C LEU A 276 3.86 -5.97 -7.50
N SER A 277 4.19 -7.03 -8.23
CA SER A 277 4.99 -6.98 -9.45
C SER A 277 4.15 -7.41 -10.64
N GLN A 278 4.26 -6.71 -11.78
CA GLN A 278 3.48 -6.99 -12.99
C GLN A 278 4.36 -7.12 -14.22
N SER A 279 4.00 -8.06 -15.09
CA SER A 279 4.48 -8.19 -16.46
C SER A 279 3.33 -7.91 -17.42
N SER A 280 3.54 -8.05 -18.73
CA SER A 280 2.46 -7.90 -19.70
C SER A 280 1.35 -8.97 -19.61
N VAL A 281 1.61 -10.10 -18.94
CA VAL A 281 0.72 -11.28 -18.95
C VAL A 281 0.42 -11.87 -17.56
N GLN A 282 1.12 -11.41 -16.53
CA GLN A 282 1.05 -11.97 -15.18
C GLN A 282 1.32 -10.90 -14.14
N ALA A 283 0.58 -10.96 -13.04
CA ALA A 283 0.86 -10.19 -11.83
C ALA A 283 1.20 -11.14 -10.67
N ILE A 284 2.09 -10.71 -9.79
CA ILE A 284 2.65 -11.48 -8.69
C ILE A 284 2.57 -10.66 -7.42
N ILE A 285 1.89 -11.19 -6.41
CA ILE A 285 1.95 -10.68 -5.06
C ILE A 285 2.98 -11.47 -4.27
N SER A 286 3.84 -10.74 -3.57
CA SER A 286 4.79 -11.31 -2.63
C SER A 286 4.58 -10.71 -1.25
N VAL A 287 4.65 -11.57 -0.24
CA VAL A 287 4.46 -11.19 1.16
C VAL A 287 5.71 -11.52 1.95
N PHE A 288 6.16 -10.56 2.75
CA PHE A 288 7.27 -10.68 3.68
C PHE A 288 6.77 -10.60 5.11
N SER A 289 7.31 -11.46 5.97
CA SER A 289 7.12 -11.35 7.41
C SER A 289 8.06 -10.28 7.98
N LEU A 290 7.53 -9.51 8.92
CA LEU A 290 8.25 -8.48 9.65
C LEU A 290 8.40 -8.90 11.10
N ASP A 291 9.52 -8.54 11.70
CA ASP A 291 9.67 -8.59 13.16
C ASP A 291 8.74 -7.51 13.78
N PRO A 292 7.78 -7.89 14.63
CA PRO A 292 6.78 -6.95 15.16
C PRO A 292 7.39 -5.89 16.10
N LYS A 293 8.61 -6.11 16.62
CA LYS A 293 9.30 -5.19 17.53
C LYS A 293 10.24 -4.25 16.78
N THR A 294 11.02 -4.79 15.84
CA THR A 294 12.07 -4.02 15.16
C THR A 294 11.62 -3.50 13.79
N GLY A 295 10.57 -4.07 13.19
CA GLY A 295 10.18 -3.82 11.81
C GLY A 295 11.16 -4.43 10.80
N GLU A 296 12.15 -5.23 11.21
CA GLU A 296 13.05 -5.84 10.24
C GLU A 296 12.33 -6.89 9.39
N VAL A 297 12.63 -6.92 8.09
CA VAL A 297 12.17 -7.98 7.20
C VAL A 297 12.87 -9.28 7.59
N ILE A 298 12.09 -10.30 7.94
CA ILE A 298 12.60 -11.62 8.30
C ILE A 298 12.80 -12.46 7.03
N THR A 299 11.72 -12.72 6.31
CA THR A 299 11.75 -13.51 5.07
C THR A 299 10.46 -13.36 4.26
N SER A 300 10.49 -13.74 2.99
CA SER A 300 9.27 -13.94 2.19
C SER A 300 8.53 -15.17 2.68
N VAL A 301 7.23 -15.03 2.97
CA VAL A 301 6.39 -16.09 3.55
C VAL A 301 5.33 -16.63 2.59
N ALA A 302 4.89 -15.84 1.61
CA ALA A 302 3.92 -16.28 0.63
C ALA A 302 4.09 -15.54 -0.71
N ARG A 303 3.78 -16.21 -1.81
CA ARG A 303 3.67 -15.62 -3.14
C ARG A 303 2.54 -16.27 -3.94
N ALA A 304 1.80 -15.45 -4.67
CA ALA A 304 0.77 -15.92 -5.59
C ALA A 304 0.80 -15.10 -6.88
N ALA A 305 0.46 -15.76 -7.98
CA ALA A 305 0.25 -15.12 -9.28
C ALA A 305 -1.22 -15.19 -9.66
N TRP A 306 -1.57 -14.37 -10.62
CA TRP A 306 -2.68 -14.67 -11.50
C TRP A 306 -2.25 -14.39 -12.94
N THR A 307 -2.63 -15.31 -13.81
CA THR A 307 -2.40 -15.21 -15.25
C THR A 307 -3.57 -14.49 -15.91
N GLY A 308 -3.28 -13.78 -16.99
CA GLY A 308 -4.29 -13.08 -17.76
C GLY A 308 -4.45 -11.62 -17.34
N ALA A 309 -4.35 -10.79 -18.35
CA ALA A 309 -4.83 -9.41 -18.41
C ALA A 309 -4.23 -8.39 -17.40
N GLY A 310 -3.25 -8.77 -16.58
CA GLY A 310 -2.46 -7.83 -15.76
C GLY A 310 -1.47 -6.99 -16.56
N GLY A 311 -1.85 -6.52 -17.76
CA GLY A 311 -1.01 -5.72 -18.64
C GLY A 311 -0.32 -4.60 -17.86
N LEU A 312 0.88 -4.19 -18.31
CA LEU A 312 1.66 -3.15 -17.64
C LEU A 312 0.79 -1.90 -17.44
N GLY A 313 0.34 -1.69 -16.20
CA GLY A 313 -0.66 -0.70 -15.84
C GLY A 313 -0.47 -0.20 -14.41
N HIS A 314 -1.39 0.66 -13.98
CA HIS A 314 -1.45 1.11 -12.60
C HIS A 314 -2.10 0.05 -11.73
N ALA A 315 -1.52 -0.21 -10.58
CA ALA A 315 -2.09 -1.10 -9.59
C ALA A 315 -1.70 -0.64 -8.20
N HIS A 316 -2.60 -0.81 -7.24
CA HIS A 316 -2.40 -0.34 -5.88
C HIS A 316 -2.76 -1.44 -4.88
N LEU A 317 -2.12 -1.35 -3.71
CA LEU A 317 -2.39 -2.22 -2.57
C LEU A 317 -2.96 -1.37 -1.43
N ALA A 318 -4.20 -1.65 -1.05
CA ALA A 318 -4.89 -0.98 0.05
C ALA A 318 -5.06 -1.95 1.23
N PRO A 319 -4.24 -1.84 2.30
CA PRO A 319 -4.35 -2.72 3.44
C PRO A 319 -5.63 -2.41 4.23
N ALA A 320 -6.36 -3.44 4.62
CA ALA A 320 -7.56 -3.30 5.43
C ALA A 320 -7.20 -2.72 6.81
N PRO A 321 -7.89 -1.68 7.30
CA PRO A 321 -7.52 -0.97 8.53
C PRO A 321 -7.96 -1.72 9.80
N PHE A 322 -8.86 -2.70 9.67
CA PHE A 322 -9.45 -3.40 10.80
C PHE A 322 -8.51 -4.47 11.39
N THR A 323 -8.65 -4.70 12.70
CA THR A 323 -7.86 -5.67 13.45
C THR A 323 -8.35 -7.09 13.20
N GLY A 324 -7.43 -8.05 13.02
CA GLY A 324 -7.77 -9.49 13.01
C GLY A 324 -7.68 -10.17 11.65
N GLY A 325 -7.35 -9.45 10.57
CA GLY A 325 -7.03 -10.03 9.28
C GLY A 325 -5.91 -9.27 8.56
N ASP A 326 -4.89 -9.99 8.11
CA ASP A 326 -3.94 -9.46 7.12
C ASP A 326 -4.63 -9.51 5.75
N LEU A 327 -5.62 -8.63 5.54
CA LEU A 327 -6.39 -8.48 4.31
C LEU A 327 -5.92 -7.24 3.53
N ILE A 328 -5.84 -7.35 2.21
CA ILE A 328 -5.48 -6.28 1.29
C ILE A 328 -6.42 -6.30 0.09
N ALA A 329 -6.88 -5.13 -0.33
CA ALA A 329 -7.49 -4.95 -1.63
C ALA A 329 -6.42 -4.59 -2.67
N VAL A 330 -6.53 -5.19 -3.85
CA VAL A 330 -5.60 -5.06 -4.97
C VAL A 330 -6.38 -4.50 -6.13
N THR A 331 -6.14 -3.24 -6.50
CA THR A 331 -6.67 -2.66 -7.73
C THR A 331 -5.71 -2.95 -8.88
N ASN A 332 -6.21 -3.34 -10.05
CA ASN A 332 -5.37 -3.72 -11.17
C ASN A 332 -5.91 -3.18 -12.51
N SER A 333 -5.14 -2.31 -13.15
CA SER A 333 -5.35 -1.83 -14.52
C SER A 333 -4.55 -2.63 -15.55
N PRO A 334 -4.99 -2.72 -16.82
CA PRO A 334 -6.12 -2.01 -17.43
C PRO A 334 -7.46 -2.74 -17.40
N ILE A 335 -7.54 -3.92 -16.77
CA ILE A 335 -8.78 -4.72 -16.77
C ILE A 335 -9.88 -4.05 -15.97
N GLY A 336 -9.50 -3.40 -14.87
CA GLY A 336 -10.45 -2.88 -13.90
C GLY A 336 -10.89 -3.89 -12.85
N ILE A 337 -9.98 -4.76 -12.40
CA ILE A 337 -10.29 -5.74 -11.35
C ILE A 337 -9.89 -5.20 -9.99
N VAL A 338 -10.76 -5.42 -8.99
CA VAL A 338 -10.43 -5.31 -7.57
C VAL A 338 -10.48 -6.70 -6.94
N ALA A 339 -9.34 -7.17 -6.45
CA ALA A 339 -9.23 -8.46 -5.77
C ALA A 339 -8.96 -8.27 -4.27
N PHE A 340 -9.58 -9.09 -3.42
CA PHE A 340 -9.38 -9.05 -1.98
C PHE A 340 -8.61 -10.28 -1.55
N LEU A 341 -7.45 -10.07 -0.94
CA LEU A 341 -6.52 -11.14 -0.58
C LEU A 341 -6.17 -11.08 0.89
N GLY A 342 -5.98 -12.23 1.54
CA GLY A 342 -5.44 -12.23 2.89
C GLY A 342 -4.50 -13.40 3.19
N LEU A 343 -3.91 -13.39 4.39
CA LEU A 343 -3.07 -14.48 4.87
C LEU A 343 -3.86 -15.45 5.74
N ASP A 344 -3.66 -16.74 5.47
CA ASP A 344 -4.10 -17.83 6.33
C ASP A 344 -2.88 -18.45 7.02
N VAL A 345 -2.82 -18.33 8.35
CA VAL A 345 -1.71 -18.82 9.19
C VAL A 345 -1.98 -20.27 9.66
N SER A 346 -3.03 -20.92 9.16
CA SER A 346 -3.52 -22.21 9.67
C SER A 346 -3.08 -23.44 8.87
N ALA A 347 -2.40 -23.27 7.73
CA ALA A 347 -2.09 -24.41 6.86
C ALA A 347 -0.90 -25.21 7.41
N LYS A 348 -1.02 -26.54 7.51
CA LYS A 348 0.14 -27.38 7.85
C LYS A 348 1.20 -27.24 6.76
N ALA A 349 2.45 -26.94 7.13
CA ALA A 349 3.54 -26.97 6.16
C ALA A 349 3.71 -28.39 5.64
N MET A 350 3.64 -28.56 4.32
CA MET A 350 3.96 -29.83 3.71
C MET A 350 5.46 -30.10 3.82
N GLY A 351 5.77 -31.35 4.13
CA GLY A 351 7.14 -31.84 4.28
C GLY A 351 7.96 -31.69 3.01
N LYS A 352 9.27 -31.60 3.21
CA LYS A 352 10.32 -31.46 2.20
C LYS A 352 10.14 -32.48 1.06
N GLY A 353 9.89 -32.01 -0.17
CA GLY A 353 10.13 -32.78 -1.39
C GLY A 353 8.95 -32.98 -2.34
N GLU A 354 7.73 -32.56 -2.03
CA GLU A 354 6.61 -32.59 -2.98
C GLU A 354 6.42 -31.22 -3.63
N GLN A 355 6.76 -31.13 -4.92
CA GLN A 355 6.35 -30.07 -5.83
C GLN A 355 4.87 -30.24 -6.23
N ASP A 356 3.99 -30.45 -5.26
CA ASP A 356 2.56 -30.57 -5.55
C ASP A 356 1.85 -29.25 -5.23
N VAL A 357 1.28 -28.68 -6.30
CA VAL A 357 0.38 -27.53 -6.31
C VAL A 357 -0.77 -27.82 -5.37
N VAL A 358 -0.78 -27.19 -4.19
CA VAL A 358 -1.94 -27.25 -3.31
C VAL A 358 -2.94 -26.21 -3.81
N ASN A 359 -4.10 -26.66 -4.27
CA ASN A 359 -5.17 -25.77 -4.70
C ASN A 359 -5.55 -24.78 -3.57
N VAL A 360 -5.60 -23.49 -3.91
CA VAL A 360 -6.17 -22.46 -3.05
C VAL A 360 -7.69 -22.62 -3.10
N ASP A 361 -8.31 -23.00 -1.99
CA ASP A 361 -9.76 -23.06 -1.86
C ASP A 361 -10.35 -21.62 -1.85
N GLY A 362 -10.75 -21.15 -3.02
CA GLY A 362 -11.45 -19.87 -3.24
C GLY A 362 -11.22 -19.31 -4.65
N ASP A 363 -12.28 -19.15 -5.44
CA ASP A 363 -12.40 -18.55 -6.79
C ASP A 363 -11.40 -18.94 -7.89
N GLY A 364 -10.43 -19.82 -7.64
CA GLY A 364 -9.59 -20.48 -8.65
C GLY A 364 -8.74 -19.56 -9.54
N PHE A 365 -8.69 -18.25 -9.29
CA PHE A 365 -7.93 -17.30 -10.11
C PHE A 365 -6.49 -17.11 -9.63
N LEU A 366 -6.23 -17.38 -8.35
CA LEU A 366 -4.88 -17.36 -7.80
C LEU A 366 -4.19 -18.68 -8.13
N GLU A 367 -3.12 -18.58 -8.89
CA GLU A 367 -2.15 -19.63 -9.08
C GLU A 367 -1.08 -19.47 -8.01
N GLU A 368 -0.99 -20.42 -7.07
CA GLU A 368 0.07 -20.40 -6.06
C GLU A 368 1.41 -20.56 -6.79
N ILE A 369 2.25 -19.52 -6.77
CA ILE A 369 3.55 -19.60 -7.44
C ILE A 369 4.45 -20.50 -6.65
N TRP A 370 4.52 -20.35 -5.31
CA TRP A 370 5.18 -21.21 -4.31
C TRP A 370 4.80 -20.77 -2.88
N THR A 371 4.58 -21.72 -1.97
CA THR A 371 4.62 -21.49 -0.51
C THR A 371 6.02 -21.76 0.04
N LEU A 372 6.65 -20.75 0.64
CA LEU A 372 7.95 -20.92 1.30
C LEU A 372 7.70 -21.42 2.73
N GLY A 373 7.79 -22.73 2.92
CA GLY A 373 7.93 -23.31 4.25
C GLY A 373 9.15 -22.71 4.95
N THR A 374 8.96 -22.15 6.14
CA THR A 374 10.03 -21.51 6.92
C THR A 374 11.16 -22.50 7.19
N LYS A 375 12.28 -22.36 6.48
CA LYS A 375 13.38 -23.33 6.52
C LYS A 375 14.37 -23.15 7.68
N ASP A 376 14.22 -22.12 8.51
CA ASP A 376 15.30 -21.69 9.41
C ASP A 376 15.00 -21.73 10.93
N GLN A 377 13.96 -22.43 11.39
CA GLN A 377 13.91 -22.83 12.81
C GLN A 377 14.53 -24.22 12.98
N LYS A 378 15.74 -24.22 13.56
CA LYS A 378 16.57 -25.39 13.85
C LYS A 378 15.76 -26.62 14.24
N ALA A 379 15.77 -27.61 13.36
CA ALA A 379 15.50 -28.99 13.70
C ALA A 379 16.55 -29.44 14.73
N GLY A 380 16.17 -29.43 16.01
CA GLY A 380 17.05 -29.88 17.07
C GLY A 380 16.58 -29.40 18.43
N VAL A 381 15.47 -29.95 18.92
CA VAL A 381 15.27 -30.59 20.23
C VAL A 381 13.86 -31.19 20.20
N ASP A 382 13.72 -32.40 20.73
CA ASP A 382 12.54 -33.27 20.71
C ASP A 382 11.20 -32.56 20.98
N GLY A 383 10.23 -32.78 20.09
CA GLY A 383 8.84 -32.32 20.22
C GLY A 383 8.34 -31.64 18.94
N GLY A 384 7.95 -32.44 17.94
CA GLY A 384 7.47 -31.96 16.64
C GLY A 384 6.26 -31.04 16.76
N ALA A 385 6.50 -29.73 16.69
CA ALA A 385 5.48 -28.76 16.34
C ALA A 385 5.37 -28.73 14.82
N ASP A 386 4.22 -29.11 14.28
CA ASP A 386 3.85 -28.88 12.88
C ASP A 386 4.13 -27.41 12.57
N VAL A 387 5.13 -27.13 11.73
CA VAL A 387 5.38 -25.78 11.24
C VAL A 387 4.16 -25.39 10.41
N LEU A 388 3.47 -24.31 10.78
CA LEU A 388 2.35 -23.80 10.01
C LEU A 388 2.92 -23.03 8.80
N ALA A 389 2.55 -23.43 7.59
CA ALA A 389 2.80 -22.68 6.37
C ALA A 389 1.80 -21.52 6.27
N VAL A 390 2.32 -20.33 6.01
CA VAL A 390 1.50 -19.15 5.68
C VAL A 390 1.06 -19.27 4.23
N LYS A 391 -0.23 -19.14 3.97
CA LYS A 391 -0.79 -19.17 2.61
C LYS A 391 -1.53 -17.88 2.27
N LEU A 392 -1.47 -17.51 0.99
CA LEU A 392 -2.35 -16.48 0.46
C LEU A 392 -3.74 -17.08 0.19
N LYS A 393 -4.75 -16.28 0.50
CA LYS A 393 -6.15 -16.67 0.41
C LYS A 393 -6.93 -15.60 -0.32
N SER A 394 -7.77 -16.03 -1.26
CA SER A 394 -8.70 -15.13 -1.93
C SER A 394 -9.97 -14.93 -1.09
N TYR A 395 -10.40 -13.67 -1.00
CA TYR A 395 -11.70 -13.23 -0.49
C TYR A 395 -12.62 -12.77 -1.63
N GLY A 396 -12.32 -13.21 -2.85
CA GLY A 396 -13.06 -12.88 -4.07
C GLY A 396 -12.45 -11.73 -4.85
N ARG A 397 -13.00 -11.52 -6.05
CA ARG A 397 -12.67 -10.39 -6.93
C ARG A 397 -13.92 -9.88 -7.61
N ILE A 398 -13.91 -8.60 -7.97
CA ILE A 398 -14.93 -7.97 -8.79
C ILE A 398 -14.27 -7.32 -10.01
N ASP A 399 -14.90 -7.48 -11.15
CA ASP A 399 -14.55 -6.78 -12.40
C ASP A 399 -15.47 -5.57 -12.51
N LEU A 400 -14.88 -4.37 -12.55
CA LEU A 400 -15.61 -3.11 -12.61
C LEU A 400 -15.89 -2.67 -14.06
N GLY A 401 -15.46 -3.47 -15.05
CA GLY A 401 -15.37 -3.05 -16.46
C GLY A 401 -13.97 -2.53 -16.77
N MET A 402 -13.61 -2.40 -18.06
CA MET A 402 -12.28 -2.01 -18.57
C MET A 402 -11.84 -0.59 -18.18
N ASP A 403 -11.82 -0.31 -16.89
CA ASP A 403 -11.53 0.95 -16.27
C ASP A 403 -10.07 0.93 -15.78
N ALA A 404 -9.36 2.02 -16.06
CA ALA A 404 -8.01 2.21 -15.55
C ALA A 404 -8.11 2.59 -14.07
N LEU A 405 -8.25 1.63 -13.17
CA LEU A 405 -8.36 1.86 -11.73
C LEU A 405 -7.11 2.52 -11.13
N GLY A 406 -7.35 3.48 -10.24
CA GLY A 406 -6.37 4.10 -9.38
C GLY A 406 -6.32 3.45 -7.99
N GLU A 407 -6.06 4.28 -6.99
CA GLU A 407 -5.96 3.87 -5.59
C GLU A 407 -7.32 3.44 -5.01
N GLY A 408 -7.26 2.43 -4.14
CA GLY A 408 -8.35 2.04 -3.26
C GLY A 408 -8.13 2.56 -1.84
N VAL A 409 -9.20 2.94 -1.13
CA VAL A 409 -9.13 3.32 0.28
C VAL A 409 -10.31 2.75 1.07
N TRP A 410 -10.00 2.12 2.20
CA TRP A 410 -10.99 1.54 3.10
C TRP A 410 -11.64 2.61 3.98
N VAL A 411 -12.92 2.41 4.30
CA VAL A 411 -13.73 3.39 5.05
C VAL A 411 -14.06 2.95 6.48
N ASP A 412 -13.94 1.65 6.78
CA ASP A 412 -14.33 1.08 8.09
C ASP A 412 -13.35 1.35 9.21
#